data_AF-A0A7V7XK02-F1
#
_entry.id   AF-A0A7V7XK02-F1
#
_cell.length_a   1.000
_cell.length_b   1.000
_cell.length_c   1.000
_cell.angle_alpha   90.00
_cell.angle_beta   90.00
_cell.angle_gamma   90.00
#
_symmetry.space_group_name_H-M   'P 1'
#
loop_
_entity.id
_entity.type
_entity.pdbx_description
1 polymer ?
#
loop_
_entity_poly.entity_id
_entity_poly.type
_entity_poly.pdbx_seq_one_letter_code
_entity_poly.pdbx_strand_id
1 'polypeptide(L)'
;MSNNAYILRVRLSWAKGVWREIAILGDHTLADLHRAILDAYEWSHDDTYCFCLSDDLADKGAFIAPPDHDPGGILLEDLNLEEDQVFIYIFGEGERNRFIIKVMSIEDEESGTDYPDVVDEKGESPDQELAYLSD
;
A
#
# COMPACT_ATOMS: atom_id res chain seq x y z
N MET A 1 4.64 -9.71 -23.17
CA MET A 1 3.49 -9.31 -22.34
C MET A 1 3.80 -7.91 -21.87
N SER A 2 2.86 -6.97 -21.98
CA SER A 2 2.97 -5.67 -21.32
C SER A 2 3.04 -5.91 -19.81
N ASN A 3 3.83 -5.11 -19.11
CA ASN A 3 3.79 -5.06 -17.66
C ASN A 3 2.47 -4.37 -17.27
N ASN A 4 1.82 -4.84 -16.20
CA ASN A 4 0.59 -4.22 -15.73
C ASN A 4 0.93 -3.08 -14.77
N ALA A 5 0.22 -1.95 -14.89
CA ALA A 5 0.19 -0.88 -13.92
C ALA A 5 -1.07 -1.02 -13.04
N TYR A 6 -0.88 -0.97 -11.73
CA TYR A 6 -1.96 -0.97 -10.74
C TYR A 6 -2.15 0.46 -10.25
N ILE A 7 -3.39 0.96 -10.33
CA ILE A 7 -3.76 2.22 -9.68
C ILE A 7 -4.34 1.90 -8.31
N LEU A 8 -3.60 2.20 -7.26
CA LEU A 8 -3.94 1.85 -5.88
C LEU A 8 -4.37 3.10 -5.11
N ARG A 9 -5.63 3.15 -4.68
CA ARG A 9 -6.08 4.19 -3.75
C ARG A 9 -5.75 3.79 -2.32
N VAL A 10 -4.86 4.54 -1.70
CA VAL A 10 -4.32 4.31 -0.37
C VAL A 10 -4.83 5.38 0.59
N ARG A 11 -5.52 4.97 1.65
CA ARG A 11 -6.05 5.87 2.69
C ARG A 11 -5.73 5.37 4.08
N LEU A 12 -5.53 6.26 5.04
CA LEU A 12 -5.49 5.89 6.45
C LEU A 12 -6.88 5.48 6.95
N SER A 13 -6.92 4.50 7.86
CA SER A 13 -8.17 4.00 8.44
C SER A 13 -8.93 5.06 9.25
N TRP A 14 -8.21 5.99 9.87
CA TRP A 14 -8.73 7.00 10.79
C TRP A 14 -8.76 8.42 10.20
N ALA A 15 -7.85 8.77 9.28
CA ALA A 15 -7.77 10.11 8.68
C ALA A 15 -8.77 10.26 7.52
N LYS A 16 -10.03 10.59 7.85
CA LYS A 16 -11.09 10.75 6.85
C LYS A 16 -10.76 11.87 5.87
N GLY A 17 -10.85 11.57 4.58
CA GLY A 17 -10.65 12.56 3.52
C GLY A 17 -9.19 12.75 3.09
N VAL A 18 -8.26 11.99 3.66
CA VAL A 18 -6.86 11.90 3.21
C VAL A 18 -6.66 10.61 2.41
N TRP A 19 -6.17 10.71 1.17
CA TRP A 19 -5.80 9.57 0.35
C TRP A 19 -4.82 9.94 -0.76
N ARG A 20 -4.15 8.93 -1.32
CA ARG A 20 -3.26 8.98 -2.48
C ARG A 20 -3.69 7.90 -3.46
N GLU A 21 -3.69 8.18 -4.75
CA GLU A 21 -3.71 7.16 -5.81
C GLU A 21 -2.30 7.00 -6.34
N ILE A 22 -1.74 5.81 -6.14
CA ILE A 22 -0.38 5.48 -6.50
C ILE A 22 -0.44 4.51 -7.68
N ALA A 23 0.17 4.90 -8.79
CA ALA A 23 0.40 4.03 -9.92
C ALA A 23 1.70 3.24 -9.69
N ILE A 24 1.65 1.92 -9.79
CA ILE A 24 2.80 1.04 -9.53
C ILE A 24 2.79 -0.16 -10.48
N LEU A 25 3.96 -0.60 -10.93
CA LEU A 25 4.08 -1.72 -11.87
C LEU A 25 3.98 -3.08 -11.20
N GLY A 26 3.57 -4.10 -11.96
CA GLY A 26 3.43 -5.47 -11.47
C GLY A 26 4.74 -6.13 -11.09
N ASP A 27 5.84 -5.76 -11.75
CA ASP A 27 7.20 -6.21 -11.44
C ASP A 27 7.88 -5.41 -10.31
N HIS A 28 7.20 -4.40 -9.75
CA HIS A 28 7.64 -3.79 -8.51
C HIS A 28 7.31 -4.68 -7.31
N THR A 29 8.12 -4.56 -6.28
CA THR A 29 8.01 -5.39 -5.09
C THR A 29 7.11 -4.79 -4.03
N LEU A 30 6.70 -5.58 -3.04
CA LEU A 30 6.04 -5.08 -1.83
C LEU A 30 6.90 -4.07 -1.06
N ALA A 31 8.24 -4.16 -1.14
CA ALA A 31 9.12 -3.14 -0.56
C ALA A 31 9.03 -1.81 -1.32
N ASP A 32 8.85 -1.85 -2.64
CA ASP A 32 8.64 -0.65 -3.45
C ASP A 32 7.27 -0.04 -3.19
N LEU A 33 6.23 -0.86 -3.03
CA LEU A 33 4.90 -0.40 -2.60
C LEU A 33 4.95 0.24 -1.20
N HIS A 34 5.64 -0.39 -0.25
CA HIS A 34 5.86 0.17 1.09
C HIS A 34 6.51 1.57 1.02
N ARG A 35 7.57 1.73 0.22
CA ARG A 35 8.25 3.02 0.04
C ARG A 35 7.34 4.05 -0.61
N ALA A 36 6.68 3.68 -1.70
CA ALA A 36 5.79 4.58 -2.44
C ALA A 36 4.64 5.10 -1.57
N ILE A 37 4.06 4.25 -0.72
CA ILE A 37 3.01 4.67 0.22
C ILE A 37 3.56 5.69 1.21
N LEU A 38 4.70 5.42 1.86
CA LEU A 38 5.23 6.32 2.89
C LEU A 38 5.74 7.63 2.28
N ASP A 39 6.39 7.58 1.11
CA ASP A 39 6.83 8.77 0.37
C ASP A 39 5.63 9.66 0.00
N ALA A 40 4.52 9.08 -0.47
CA ALA A 40 3.31 9.83 -0.82
C ALA A 40 2.63 10.46 0.41
N TYR A 41 2.92 9.96 1.61
CA TYR A 41 2.45 10.53 2.89
C TYR A 41 3.51 11.37 3.60
N GLU A 42 4.71 11.54 3.03
CA GLU A 42 5.85 12.23 3.65
C GLU A 42 6.29 11.61 4.99
N TRP A 43 6.14 10.29 5.13
CA TRP A 43 6.53 9.51 6.31
C TRP A 43 7.89 8.83 6.09
N SER A 44 8.63 8.56 7.17
CA SER A 44 9.88 7.80 7.13
C SER A 44 9.64 6.29 7.09
N HIS A 45 10.59 5.56 6.51
CA HIS A 45 10.54 4.10 6.31
C HIS A 45 11.17 3.29 7.46
N ASP A 46 11.32 3.89 8.65
CA ASP A 46 12.22 3.37 9.70
C ASP A 46 11.63 2.22 10.55
N ASP A 47 10.43 1.74 10.21
CA ASP A 47 9.74 0.69 10.94
C ASP A 47 9.39 -0.53 10.07
N THR A 48 9.04 -1.62 10.76
CA THR A 48 8.57 -2.87 10.15
C THR A 48 7.22 -2.67 9.45
N TYR A 49 6.86 -3.61 8.57
CA TYR A 49 5.56 -3.57 7.92
C TYR A 49 5.04 -4.97 7.57
N CYS A 50 3.74 -5.07 7.35
CA CYS A 50 3.12 -6.24 6.75
C CYS A 50 1.91 -5.87 5.87
N PHE A 51 1.50 -6.82 5.03
CA PHE A 51 0.32 -6.71 4.18
C PHE A 51 -0.65 -7.85 4.49
N CYS A 52 -1.94 -7.56 4.49
CA CYS A 52 -3.03 -8.52 4.59
C CYS A 52 -3.92 -8.37 3.36
N LEU A 53 -3.99 -9.41 2.51
CA LEU A 53 -4.75 -9.45 1.25
C LEU A 53 -6.28 -9.56 1.43
N SER A 54 -6.76 -9.23 2.62
CA SER A 54 -8.16 -9.17 3.02
C SER A 54 -8.42 -7.84 3.72
N ASP A 55 -9.68 -7.39 3.69
CA ASP A 55 -10.13 -6.27 4.51
C ASP A 55 -10.46 -6.69 5.96
N ASP A 56 -10.41 -7.99 6.27
CA ASP A 56 -10.57 -8.57 7.61
C ASP A 56 -9.24 -9.06 8.19
N LEU A 57 -8.74 -8.35 9.22
CA LEU A 57 -7.51 -8.71 9.94
C LEU A 57 -7.66 -9.93 10.88
N ALA A 58 -8.88 -10.44 11.05
CA ALA A 58 -9.10 -11.73 11.69
C ALA A 58 -8.72 -12.90 10.76
N ASP A 59 -8.70 -12.70 9.44
CA ASP A 59 -8.24 -13.69 8.48
C ASP A 59 -6.71 -13.81 8.50
N LYS A 60 -6.21 -14.71 9.37
CA LYS A 60 -4.77 -14.97 9.49
C LYS A 60 -4.16 -15.60 8.23
N GLY A 61 -4.97 -16.20 7.36
CA GLY A 61 -4.50 -16.78 6.10
C GLY A 61 -4.21 -15.74 5.02
N ALA A 62 -4.74 -14.52 5.16
CA ALA A 62 -4.56 -13.44 4.20
C ALA A 62 -3.27 -12.61 4.43
N PHE A 63 -2.56 -12.82 5.54
CA PHE A 63 -1.29 -12.14 5.79
C PHE A 63 -0.19 -12.67 4.89
N ILE A 64 0.54 -11.76 4.26
CA ILE A 64 1.66 -12.08 3.40
C ILE A 64 2.89 -12.38 4.24
N ALA A 65 3.55 -13.47 3.87
CA ALA A 65 4.77 -14.01 4.47
C ALA A 65 4.60 -14.49 5.94
N PRO A 66 5.28 -15.57 6.33
CA PRO A 66 5.42 -15.92 7.74
C PRO A 66 6.07 -14.78 8.54
N PRO A 67 5.87 -14.70 9.87
CA PRO A 67 6.47 -13.67 10.73
C PRO A 67 8.00 -13.52 10.62
N ASP A 68 8.69 -14.57 10.17
CA ASP A 68 10.15 -14.62 10.03
C ASP A 68 10.64 -14.37 8.59
N HIS A 69 9.80 -13.87 7.69
CA HIS A 69 10.18 -13.55 6.31
C HIS A 69 9.78 -12.12 5.95
N ASP A 70 10.72 -11.38 5.38
CA ASP A 70 10.46 -10.06 4.80
C ASP A 70 9.60 -10.25 3.53
N PRO A 71 8.35 -9.71 3.50
CA PRO A 71 7.51 -9.80 2.31
C PRO A 71 8.04 -8.94 1.16
N GLY A 72 9.03 -8.08 1.41
CA GLY A 72 9.52 -7.06 0.50
C GLY A 72 10.07 -7.53 -0.84
N GLY A 73 10.39 -8.82 -1.01
CA GLY A 73 10.83 -9.38 -2.29
C GLY A 73 9.72 -9.91 -3.19
N ILE A 74 8.47 -9.94 -2.72
CA ILE A 74 7.32 -10.45 -3.48
C ILE A 74 6.88 -9.38 -4.49
N LEU A 75 6.68 -9.78 -5.75
CA LEU A 75 6.20 -8.89 -6.81
C LEU A 75 4.71 -8.62 -6.65
N LEU A 76 4.24 -7.45 -7.09
CA LEU A 76 2.82 -7.13 -7.07
C LEU A 76 2.01 -8.07 -7.97
N GLU A 77 2.55 -8.46 -9.12
CA GLU A 77 1.88 -9.38 -10.04
C GLU A 77 1.67 -10.79 -9.45
N ASP A 78 2.53 -11.22 -8.52
CA ASP A 78 2.40 -12.52 -7.86
C ASP A 78 1.20 -12.58 -6.89
N LEU A 79 0.66 -11.42 -6.49
CA LEU A 79 -0.45 -11.32 -5.56
C LEU A 79 -1.80 -11.64 -6.22
N ASN A 80 -1.87 -11.69 -7.55
CA ASN A 80 -3.10 -11.88 -8.33
C ASN A 80 -4.23 -10.93 -7.88
N LEU A 81 -3.90 -9.64 -7.73
CA LEU A 81 -4.89 -8.63 -7.33
C LEU A 81 -5.96 -8.45 -8.39
N GLU A 82 -7.19 -8.17 -7.96
CA GLU A 82 -8.32 -7.90 -8.83
C GLU A 82 -8.80 -6.45 -8.66
N GLU A 83 -9.41 -5.87 -9.71
CA GLU A 83 -10.09 -4.57 -9.59
C GLU A 83 -11.15 -4.61 -8.49
N ASP A 84 -11.34 -3.46 -7.82
CA ASP A 84 -12.19 -3.31 -6.64
C ASP A 84 -11.75 -4.09 -5.38
N GLN A 85 -10.72 -4.93 -5.44
CA GLN A 85 -10.18 -5.61 -4.26
C GLN A 85 -9.69 -4.60 -3.22
N VAL A 86 -9.96 -4.91 -1.95
CA VAL A 86 -9.48 -4.14 -0.80
C VAL A 86 -8.54 -5.01 0.02
N PHE A 87 -7.41 -4.44 0.40
CA PHE A 87 -6.42 -5.07 1.27
C PHE A 87 -5.79 -4.04 2.20
N ILE A 88 -5.05 -4.51 3.20
CA ILE A 88 -4.54 -3.66 4.28
C ILE A 88 -3.02 -3.69 4.32
N TYR A 89 -2.42 -2.52 4.40
CA TYR A 89 -1.01 -2.29 4.72
C TYR A 89 -0.90 -1.78 6.16
N ILE A 90 -0.01 -2.38 6.94
CA ILE A 90 0.22 -2.07 8.36
C ILE A 90 1.68 -1.67 8.53
N PHE A 91 1.92 -0.51 9.14
CA PHE A 91 3.27 0.05 9.34
C PHE A 91 3.63 0.19 10.83
N GLY A 92 4.66 -0.50 11.31
CA GLY A 92 5.04 -0.52 12.72
C GLY A 92 3.96 -1.16 13.61
N GLU A 93 3.90 -0.74 14.88
CA GLU A 93 3.11 -1.40 15.93
C GLU A 93 1.93 -0.57 16.47
N GLY A 94 1.69 0.63 15.92
CA GLY A 94 0.64 1.54 16.39
C GLY A 94 -0.80 1.07 16.08
N GLU A 95 -1.80 1.55 16.82
CA GLU A 95 -3.21 1.20 16.52
C GLU A 95 -3.73 1.92 15.25
N ARG A 96 -3.14 3.08 14.95
CA ARG A 96 -3.53 3.98 13.85
C ARG A 96 -2.64 3.83 12.61
N ASN A 97 -1.91 2.74 12.51
CA ASN A 97 -0.93 2.52 11.45
C ASN A 97 -1.46 1.79 10.20
N ARG A 98 -2.79 1.73 10.05
CA ARG A 98 -3.44 0.91 9.03
C ARG A 98 -3.81 1.77 7.84
N PHE A 99 -3.21 1.45 6.71
CA PHE A 99 -3.61 1.94 5.41
C PHE A 99 -4.52 0.93 4.75
N ILE A 100 -5.67 1.41 4.29
CA ILE A 100 -6.62 0.63 3.51
C ILE A 100 -6.34 0.94 2.04
N ILE A 101 -6.04 -0.09 1.27
CA ILE A 101 -5.68 -0.02 -0.13
C ILE A 101 -6.84 -0.60 -0.93
N LYS A 102 -7.32 0.15 -1.93
CA LYS A 102 -8.27 -0.33 -2.91
C LYS A 102 -7.62 -0.32 -4.29
N VAL A 103 -7.73 -1.43 -5.01
CA VAL A 103 -7.34 -1.52 -6.43
C VAL A 103 -8.40 -0.79 -7.25
N MET A 104 -8.03 0.33 -7.86
CA MET A 104 -8.95 1.17 -8.63
C MET A 104 -9.05 0.70 -10.09
N SER A 105 -7.91 0.36 -10.69
CA SER A 105 -7.81 -0.21 -12.04
C SER A 105 -6.51 -1.01 -12.20
N ILE A 106 -6.51 -1.91 -13.18
CA ILE A 106 -5.32 -2.63 -13.66
C ILE A 106 -5.22 -2.41 -15.15
N GLU A 107 -4.15 -1.75 -15.58
CA GLU A 107 -3.98 -1.23 -16.94
C GLU A 107 -2.64 -1.68 -17.54
N ASP A 108 -2.45 -1.53 -18.85
CA ASP A 108 -1.12 -1.71 -19.45
C ASP A 108 -0.19 -0.56 -19.02
N GLU A 109 1.10 -0.85 -18.81
CA GLU A 109 2.14 0.16 -18.56
C GLU A 109 2.11 1.29 -19.60
N GLU A 110 2.07 2.54 -19.12
CA GLU A 110 2.12 3.72 -19.97
C GLU A 110 3.58 4.14 -20.23
N SER A 111 3.94 4.26 -21.51
CA SER A 111 5.28 4.70 -21.90
C SER A 111 5.55 6.15 -21.52
N GLY A 112 6.64 6.39 -20.80
CA GLY A 112 7.09 7.73 -20.41
C GLY A 112 6.63 8.17 -19.03
N THR A 113 5.95 7.31 -18.28
CA THR A 113 5.63 7.49 -16.86
C THR A 113 6.76 6.93 -15.99
N ASP A 114 7.17 7.68 -14.98
CA ASP A 114 8.18 7.27 -14.01
C ASP A 114 7.48 6.61 -12.81
N TYR A 115 7.39 5.28 -12.79
CA TYR A 115 6.76 4.54 -11.70
C TYR A 115 7.72 4.29 -10.51
N PRO A 116 7.21 4.18 -9.27
CA PRO A 116 5.85 4.51 -8.83
C PRO A 116 5.57 6.02 -8.90
N ASP A 117 4.32 6.40 -9.19
CA ASP A 117 3.90 7.81 -9.28
C ASP A 117 2.59 8.07 -8.52
N VAL A 118 2.43 9.28 -7.98
CA VAL A 118 1.17 9.73 -7.35
C VAL A 118 0.32 10.41 -8.43
N VAL A 119 -0.70 9.70 -8.91
CA VAL A 119 -1.53 10.15 -10.06
C VAL A 119 -2.75 10.96 -9.64
N ASP A 120 -3.19 10.84 -8.39
CA ASP A 120 -4.23 11.69 -7.81
C ASP A 120 -4.09 11.72 -6.27
N GLU A 121 -4.59 12.77 -5.62
CA GLU A 121 -4.52 12.89 -4.18
C GLU A 121 -5.59 13.79 -3.59
N LYS A 122 -5.82 13.61 -2.27
CA LYS A 122 -6.66 14.50 -1.50
C LYS A 122 -6.19 14.61 -0.06
N GLY A 123 -6.25 15.83 0.47
CA GLY A 123 -6.01 16.11 1.87
C GLY A 123 -4.53 16.13 2.25
N GLU A 124 -4.23 16.91 3.28
CA GLU A 124 -2.89 17.02 3.86
C GLU A 124 -2.52 15.72 4.57
N SER A 125 -1.27 15.27 4.39
CA SER A 125 -0.74 14.12 5.11
C SER A 125 -0.72 14.42 6.62
N PRO A 126 -1.25 13.54 7.48
CA PRO A 126 -1.09 13.71 8.92
C PRO A 126 0.37 13.45 9.34
N ASP A 127 0.76 14.03 10.48
CA ASP A 127 2.05 13.73 11.11
C ASP A 127 2.15 12.22 11.45
N GLN A 128 3.28 11.61 11.10
CA GLN A 128 3.58 10.19 11.36
C GLN A 128 3.44 9.83 12.84
N GLU A 129 3.76 10.74 13.76
CA GLU A 129 3.64 10.50 15.21
C GLU A 129 2.22 10.10 15.62
N LEU A 130 1.19 10.54 14.88
CA LEU A 130 -0.21 10.19 15.15
C LEU A 130 -0.52 8.70 14.93
N ALA A 131 0.32 7.98 14.16
CA ALA A 131 0.16 6.55 13.92
C ALA A 131 0.38 5.70 15.19
N TYR A 132 1.17 6.19 16.15
CA TYR A 132 1.52 5.49 17.39
C TYR A 132 0.64 5.87 18.58
N LEU A 133 -0.26 6.83 18.41
CA LEU A 133 -1.20 7.20 19.47
C LEU A 133 -2.27 6.13 19.64
N SER A 134 -2.51 5.73 20.89
CA SER A 134 -3.72 5.00 21.27
C SER A 134 -4.90 5.98 21.36
N ASP A 135 -6.11 5.51 21.05
CA ASP A 135 -7.36 6.25 21.27
C ASP A 135 -7.64 6.52 22.76
#